data_AF-A0A6A6H8U0-F1
#
_entry.id   AF-A0A6A6H8U0-F1
#
_cell.length_a   1.000
_cell.length_b   1.000
_cell.length_c   1.000
_cell.angle_alpha   90.00
_cell.angle_beta   90.00
_cell.angle_gamma   90.00
#
_symmetry.space_group_name_H-M   'P 1'
#
loop_
_entity.id
_entity.type
_entity.pdbx_description
1 polymer ?
#
loop_
_entity_poly.entity_id
_entity_poly.type
_entity_poly.pdbx_seq_one_letter_code
_entity_poly.pdbx_strand_id
1 'polypeptide(L)'
;MTSHLYQDILTEWQHVARFLAIRVQPFKLSLHIVCDTADLETAKWVTEPLQGFPILADCEIRLGWYRDCSLQTLAQDTATTAMGYDTTRSDASFRFQDLAPEIRRQILEFTDLITPLGEVEWTPEKGFSVPCKSWSCSYYEGCPPCTEEVCWIPTCWEHSKHGCFCRRFHSAFSSACQCWLPPWPLFLTCRAMRDEAMAVFFLRNRFIVLPYGGCGEVVKNAPPRLEPSIFLTEIVPPEALSFLRFVEIVFPPFEDCYLLHEEPAYRDWISAIQKAKDRLNLPLLTLRIYLVDLPTAESMSFDMTFRTTITPLQAHAIYQTYFRIVNPLSAWSGLGRFFAHIAWPFAWTRRGQQYQEKEYNFPNRHVAPIERRMERKVMGVCYDAHVAGKGQQKDSLWFHYNYKVDLLTWPC
;
A
#
# COMPACT_ATOMS: atom_id res chain seq x y z
N MET A 1 33.49 11.98 -18.76
CA MET A 1 34.79 11.30 -18.66
C MET A 1 34.66 10.19 -17.63
N THR A 2 34.39 8.97 -18.09
CA THR A 2 34.44 7.77 -17.24
C THR A 2 35.88 7.59 -16.76
N SER A 3 36.09 7.46 -15.45
CA SER A 3 37.42 7.21 -14.86
C SER A 3 38.07 5.97 -15.51
N HIS A 4 39.38 6.01 -15.76
CA HIS A 4 40.16 4.90 -16.35
C HIS A 4 39.89 3.57 -15.66
N LEU A 5 39.69 3.60 -14.33
CA LEU A 5 39.33 2.44 -13.52
C LEU A 5 38.04 1.73 -13.98
N TYR A 6 37.03 2.47 -14.45
CA TYR A 6 35.79 1.86 -14.93
C TYR A 6 35.99 1.14 -16.26
N GLN A 7 36.85 1.67 -17.14
CA GLN A 7 37.15 1.04 -18.42
C GLN A 7 37.89 -0.27 -18.23
N ASP A 8 38.82 -0.33 -17.27
CA ASP A 8 39.55 -1.54 -16.94
C ASP A 8 38.60 -2.64 -16.40
N ILE A 9 37.70 -2.29 -15.48
CA ILE A 9 36.70 -3.23 -14.93
C ILE A 9 35.75 -3.75 -16.01
N LEU A 10 35.26 -2.89 -16.90
CA LEU A 10 34.38 -3.31 -18.00
C LEU A 10 35.11 -4.23 -18.99
N THR A 11 36.37 -3.93 -19.28
CA THR A 11 37.21 -4.77 -20.15
C THR A 11 37.43 -6.15 -19.53
N GLU A 12 37.72 -6.22 -18.23
CA GLU A 12 37.85 -7.48 -17.51
C GLU A 12 36.53 -8.28 -17.51
N TRP A 13 35.40 -7.62 -17.24
CA TRP A 13 34.08 -8.23 -17.32
C TRP A 13 33.80 -8.85 -18.70
N GLN A 14 34.10 -8.12 -19.79
CA GLN A 14 33.95 -8.63 -21.15
C GLN A 14 34.79 -9.89 -21.40
N HIS A 15 36.02 -9.95 -20.88
CA HIS A 15 36.87 -11.13 -21.00
C HIS A 15 36.30 -12.34 -20.24
N VAL A 16 35.85 -12.13 -19.00
CA VAL A 16 35.22 -13.17 -18.17
C VAL A 16 33.95 -13.70 -18.84
N ALA A 17 33.10 -12.79 -19.32
CA ALA A 17 31.87 -13.12 -20.04
C ALA A 17 32.13 -14.00 -21.26
N ARG A 18 33.08 -13.62 -22.13
CA ARG A 18 33.47 -14.44 -23.31
C ARG A 18 34.01 -15.80 -22.91
N PHE A 19 34.84 -15.85 -21.86
CA PHE A 19 35.39 -17.12 -21.36
C PHE A 19 34.29 -18.06 -20.86
N LEU A 20 33.30 -17.54 -20.12
CA LEU A 20 32.16 -18.30 -19.64
C LEU A 20 31.26 -18.77 -20.80
N ALA A 21 30.95 -17.88 -21.74
CA ALA A 21 30.08 -18.17 -22.87
C ALA A 21 30.54 -19.39 -23.70
N ILE A 22 31.86 -19.59 -23.86
CA ILE A 22 32.41 -20.73 -24.63
C ILE A 22 32.38 -22.06 -23.84
N ARG A 23 32.37 -22.01 -22.51
CA ARG A 23 32.53 -23.19 -21.65
C ARG A 23 31.25 -23.68 -20.99
N VAL A 24 30.27 -22.80 -20.86
CA VAL A 24 28.99 -23.09 -20.20
C VAL A 24 28.08 -23.83 -21.18
N GLN A 25 27.37 -24.84 -20.68
CA GLN A 25 26.32 -25.51 -21.44
C GLN A 25 24.99 -24.74 -21.30
N PRO A 26 24.13 -24.72 -22.34
CA PRO A 26 22.80 -24.13 -22.23
C PRO A 26 22.00 -24.68 -21.06
N PHE A 27 21.22 -23.83 -20.41
CA PHE A 27 20.33 -24.12 -19.27
C PHE A 27 21.04 -24.68 -18.03
N LYS A 28 22.36 -24.46 -17.87
CA LYS A 28 23.12 -24.89 -16.69
C LYS A 28 23.60 -23.77 -15.79
N LEU A 29 23.78 -22.56 -16.32
CA LEU A 29 24.28 -21.43 -15.55
C LEU A 29 23.12 -20.54 -15.09
N SER A 30 23.05 -20.30 -13.78
CA SER A 30 22.30 -19.19 -13.19
C SER A 30 23.26 -18.03 -12.94
N LEU A 31 22.93 -16.85 -13.47
CA LEU A 31 23.80 -15.69 -13.41
C LEU A 31 23.10 -14.52 -12.70
N HIS A 32 23.75 -14.00 -11.66
CA HIS A 32 23.26 -12.87 -10.87
C HIS A 32 24.24 -11.70 -11.02
N ILE A 33 23.80 -10.57 -11.58
CA ILE A 33 24.65 -9.41 -11.87
C ILE A 33 24.18 -8.22 -11.06
N VAL A 34 25.06 -7.70 -10.20
CA VAL A 34 24.83 -6.47 -9.46
C VAL A 34 25.88 -5.46 -9.88
N CYS A 35 25.44 -4.43 -10.59
CA CYS A 35 26.29 -3.32 -11.00
C CYS A 35 25.47 -2.03 -10.98
N ASP A 36 25.56 -1.26 -9.89
CA ASP A 36 24.82 -0.01 -9.78
C ASP A 36 25.47 1.05 -10.65
N THR A 37 24.92 1.22 -11.85
CA THR A 37 25.41 2.14 -12.89
C THR A 37 24.84 3.55 -12.71
N ALA A 38 25.60 4.54 -13.18
CA ALA A 38 25.19 5.94 -13.09
C ALA A 38 24.15 6.33 -14.17
N ASP A 39 24.17 5.64 -15.32
CA ASP A 39 23.35 5.97 -16.49
C ASP A 39 23.10 4.74 -17.39
N LEU A 40 22.15 4.91 -18.31
CA LEU A 40 21.72 3.87 -19.26
C LEU A 40 22.83 3.45 -20.22
N GLU A 41 23.76 4.34 -20.57
CA GLU A 41 24.86 4.01 -21.49
C GLU A 41 25.82 3.03 -20.84
N THR A 42 26.26 3.33 -19.61
CA THR A 42 27.11 2.44 -18.81
C THR A 42 26.43 1.10 -18.57
N ALA A 43 25.13 1.10 -18.29
CA ALA A 43 24.34 -0.13 -18.10
C ALA A 43 24.32 -1.03 -19.35
N LYS A 44 24.29 -0.44 -20.55
CA LYS A 44 24.40 -1.19 -21.81
C LYS A 44 25.75 -1.89 -21.95
N TRP A 45 26.85 -1.22 -21.61
CA TRP A 45 28.18 -1.83 -21.62
C TRP A 45 28.30 -3.00 -20.65
N VAL A 46 27.63 -2.93 -19.48
CA VAL A 46 27.58 -4.03 -18.52
C VAL A 46 26.78 -5.22 -19.06
N THR A 47 25.69 -4.98 -19.78
CA THR A 47 24.75 -6.01 -20.23
C THR A 47 25.09 -6.61 -21.60
N GLU A 48 25.77 -5.87 -22.47
CA GLU A 48 26.17 -6.29 -23.82
C GLU A 48 26.81 -7.69 -23.89
N PRO A 49 27.74 -8.08 -22.99
CA PRO A 49 28.41 -9.37 -23.10
C PRO A 49 27.47 -10.57 -22.94
N LEU A 50 26.29 -10.39 -22.34
CA LEU A 50 25.29 -11.44 -22.15
C LEU A 50 24.64 -11.90 -23.45
N GLN A 51 24.67 -11.08 -24.49
CA GLN A 51 24.16 -11.46 -25.81
C GLN A 51 24.94 -12.63 -26.43
N GLY A 52 26.19 -12.83 -26.01
CA GLY A 52 27.04 -13.92 -26.49
C GLY A 52 26.92 -15.23 -25.68
N PHE A 53 26.14 -15.25 -24.59
CA PHE A 53 26.01 -16.44 -23.77
C PHE A 53 25.12 -17.51 -24.44
N PRO A 54 25.34 -18.80 -24.16
CA PRO A 54 24.32 -19.80 -24.38
C PRO A 54 23.11 -19.48 -23.49
N ILE A 55 21.94 -20.04 -23.83
CA ILE A 55 20.71 -19.81 -23.05
C ILE A 55 20.97 -20.14 -21.58
N LEU A 56 20.69 -19.20 -20.69
CA LEU A 56 20.91 -19.33 -19.25
C LEU A 56 19.78 -20.12 -18.59
N ALA A 57 20.09 -20.78 -17.47
CA ALA A 57 19.06 -21.42 -16.64
C ALA A 57 18.21 -20.37 -15.91
N ASP A 58 18.88 -19.32 -15.44
CA ASP A 58 18.28 -18.17 -14.76
C ASP A 58 19.19 -16.95 -14.93
N CYS A 59 18.59 -15.75 -14.94
CA CYS A 59 19.33 -14.50 -15.05
C CYS A 59 18.65 -13.40 -14.25
N GLU A 60 19.37 -12.87 -13.26
CA GLU A 60 18.93 -11.75 -12.44
C GLU A 60 19.91 -10.60 -12.58
N ILE A 61 19.40 -9.40 -12.81
CA ILE A 61 20.23 -8.23 -13.10
C ILE A 61 19.74 -7.05 -12.27
N ARG A 62 20.64 -6.39 -11.55
CA ARG A 62 20.46 -5.08 -10.92
C ARG A 62 21.46 -4.09 -11.52
N LEU A 63 20.93 -3.05 -12.16
CA LEU A 63 21.70 -1.99 -12.83
C LEU A 63 21.72 -0.67 -12.05
N GLY A 64 21.05 -0.61 -10.90
CA GLY A 64 20.98 0.60 -10.08
C GLY A 64 20.31 0.35 -8.73
N TRP A 65 20.85 0.99 -7.69
CA TRP A 65 20.32 0.89 -6.33
C TRP A 65 18.94 1.55 -6.20
N TYR A 66 18.70 2.63 -6.92
CA TYR A 66 17.38 3.26 -6.98
C TYR A 66 16.64 2.85 -8.25
N ARG A 67 15.32 2.99 -8.22
CA ARG A 67 14.46 2.69 -9.36
C ARG A 67 14.63 3.75 -10.46
N ASP A 68 14.99 3.27 -11.64
CA ASP A 68 14.99 3.98 -12.92
C ASP A 68 14.30 3.07 -13.94
N CYS A 69 13.24 3.57 -14.59
CA CYS A 69 12.43 2.76 -15.50
C CYS A 69 13.23 2.29 -16.73
N SER A 70 14.17 3.09 -17.23
CA SER A 70 14.96 2.75 -18.41
C SER A 70 15.97 1.64 -18.09
N LEU A 71 16.64 1.75 -16.95
CA LEU A 71 17.56 0.72 -16.46
C LEU A 71 16.82 -0.58 -16.12
N GLN A 72 15.63 -0.48 -15.53
CA GLN A 72 14.80 -1.63 -15.22
C GLN A 72 14.35 -2.38 -16.49
N THR A 73 13.89 -1.65 -17.51
CA THR A 73 13.55 -2.25 -18.82
C THR A 73 14.76 -2.93 -19.45
N LEU A 74 15.94 -2.28 -19.43
CA LEU A 74 17.17 -2.88 -19.94
C LEU A 74 17.55 -4.17 -19.18
N ALA A 75 17.44 -4.16 -17.85
CA ALA A 75 17.71 -5.34 -17.01
C ALA A 75 16.74 -6.49 -17.35
N GLN A 76 15.45 -6.18 -17.51
CA GLN A 76 14.42 -7.13 -17.88
C GLN A 76 14.69 -7.72 -19.27
N ASP A 77 14.80 -6.88 -20.29
CA ASP A 77 14.99 -7.32 -21.68
C ASP A 77 16.24 -8.17 -21.85
N THR A 78 17.34 -7.75 -21.20
CA THR A 78 18.62 -8.48 -21.23
C THR A 78 18.48 -9.84 -20.57
N ALA A 79 17.92 -9.89 -19.35
CA ALA A 79 17.75 -11.14 -18.62
C ALA A 79 16.81 -12.10 -19.36
N THR A 80 15.68 -11.62 -19.88
CA THR A 80 14.73 -12.44 -20.63
C THR A 80 15.33 -12.98 -21.91
N THR A 81 16.09 -12.15 -22.64
CA THR A 81 16.81 -12.57 -23.85
C THR A 81 17.86 -13.63 -23.52
N ALA A 82 18.65 -13.42 -22.46
CA ALA A 82 19.69 -14.36 -22.04
C ALA A 82 19.11 -15.71 -21.58
N MET A 83 17.88 -15.73 -21.04
CA MET A 83 17.13 -16.95 -20.70
C MET A 83 16.37 -17.56 -21.89
N GLY A 84 16.48 -16.99 -23.10
CA GLY A 84 15.86 -17.54 -24.31
C GLY A 84 14.36 -17.31 -24.42
N TYR A 85 13.80 -16.36 -23.67
CA TYR A 85 12.43 -15.91 -23.87
C TYR A 85 12.37 -15.05 -25.15
N ASP A 86 12.02 -15.68 -26.27
CA ASP A 86 11.89 -15.01 -27.56
C ASP A 86 10.64 -14.13 -27.57
N THR A 87 10.82 -12.81 -27.48
CA THR A 87 9.73 -11.83 -27.58
C THR A 87 9.22 -11.66 -29.02
N THR A 88 9.91 -12.21 -30.01
CA THR A 88 9.62 -12.02 -31.44
C THR A 88 8.89 -13.19 -32.10
N ARG A 89 8.96 -14.40 -31.55
CA ARG A 89 8.18 -15.56 -32.04
C ARG A 89 6.75 -15.55 -31.51
N SER A 90 5.90 -14.76 -32.16
CA SER A 90 4.44 -14.87 -32.03
C SER A 90 3.89 -15.74 -33.16
N ASP A 91 3.97 -17.06 -33.06
CA ASP A 91 3.38 -17.99 -34.06
C ASP A 91 1.84 -17.95 -34.11
N ALA A 92 1.19 -17.28 -33.15
CA ALA A 92 -0.13 -16.63 -33.24
C ALA A 92 -0.39 -15.96 -31.90
N SER A 93 -0.59 -14.64 -31.86
CA SER A 93 -0.91 -13.97 -30.60
C SER A 93 -2.27 -14.46 -30.09
N PHE A 94 -2.35 -14.76 -28.80
CA PHE A 94 -3.61 -15.14 -28.18
C PHE A 94 -4.63 -14.02 -28.34
N ARG A 95 -5.77 -14.29 -29.00
CA ARG A 95 -6.84 -13.32 -29.24
C ARG A 95 -7.68 -13.12 -27.98
N PHE A 96 -7.09 -12.49 -26.96
CA PHE A 96 -7.73 -12.27 -25.66
C PHE A 96 -9.11 -11.59 -25.77
N GLN A 97 -9.27 -10.68 -26.73
CA GLN A 97 -10.51 -9.94 -26.94
C GLN A 97 -11.65 -10.76 -27.58
N ASP A 98 -11.35 -11.95 -28.11
CA ASP A 98 -12.36 -12.86 -28.66
C ASP A 98 -13.05 -13.66 -27.54
N LEU A 99 -12.53 -13.62 -26.31
CA LEU A 99 -13.14 -14.24 -25.14
C LEU A 99 -14.35 -13.44 -24.66
N ALA A 100 -15.34 -14.15 -24.11
CA ALA A 100 -16.47 -13.52 -23.44
C ALA A 100 -16.01 -12.60 -22.28
N PRO A 101 -16.65 -11.45 -22.04
CA PRO A 101 -16.25 -10.48 -21.01
C PRO A 101 -16.12 -11.08 -19.59
N GLU A 102 -16.92 -12.10 -19.26
CA GLU A 102 -16.85 -12.82 -17.98
C GLU A 102 -15.52 -13.55 -17.84
N ILE A 103 -15.10 -14.24 -18.90
CA ILE A 103 -13.84 -15.00 -18.93
C ILE A 103 -12.65 -14.04 -18.92
N ARG A 104 -12.72 -12.92 -19.67
CA ARG A 104 -11.69 -11.88 -19.64
C ARG A 104 -11.49 -11.35 -18.22
N ARG A 105 -12.58 -10.98 -17.54
CA ARG A 105 -12.53 -10.53 -16.14
C ARG A 105 -11.99 -11.60 -15.21
N GLN A 106 -12.42 -12.86 -15.35
CA GLN A 106 -11.90 -13.96 -14.55
C GLN A 106 -10.39 -14.16 -14.74
N ILE A 107 -9.87 -14.06 -15.98
CA ILE A 107 -8.43 -14.12 -16.24
C ILE A 107 -7.71 -12.94 -15.58
N LEU A 108 -8.29 -11.74 -15.65
CA LEU A 108 -7.74 -10.54 -15.00
C LEU A 108 -7.66 -10.65 -13.48
N GLU A 109 -8.49 -11.47 -12.84
CA GLU A 109 -8.40 -11.76 -11.39
C GLU A 109 -7.11 -12.53 -11.03
N PHE A 110 -6.47 -13.21 -11.98
CA PHE A 110 -5.18 -13.89 -11.79
C PHE A 110 -3.97 -13.02 -12.12
N THR A 111 -4.14 -11.70 -12.18
CA THR A 111 -3.07 -10.74 -12.45
C THR A 111 -2.78 -9.85 -11.24
N ASP A 112 -1.78 -8.98 -11.36
CA ASP A 112 -1.47 -7.94 -10.37
C ASP A 112 -2.61 -6.90 -10.15
N LEU A 113 -3.77 -7.04 -10.79
CA LEU A 113 -4.98 -6.27 -10.45
C LEU A 113 -5.55 -6.61 -9.08
N ILE A 114 -5.26 -7.78 -8.53
CA ILE A 114 -5.61 -8.10 -7.15
C ILE A 114 -4.31 -8.20 -6.39
N THR A 115 -4.17 -7.35 -5.37
CA THR A 115 -3.02 -7.46 -4.48
C THR A 115 -3.08 -8.80 -3.74
N PRO A 116 -1.95 -9.39 -3.34
CA PRO A 116 -1.96 -10.69 -2.69
C PRO A 116 -2.83 -10.80 -1.43
N LEU A 117 -3.08 -9.66 -0.76
CA LEU A 117 -3.92 -9.55 0.42
C LEU A 117 -5.30 -8.96 0.16
N GLY A 118 -5.58 -8.56 -1.09
CA GLY A 118 -6.74 -7.76 -1.44
C GLY A 118 -6.75 -6.41 -0.72
N GLU A 119 -5.59 -5.87 -0.31
CA GLU A 119 -5.44 -4.58 0.36
C GLU A 119 -4.53 -3.65 -0.45
N VAL A 120 -5.05 -2.48 -0.82
CA VAL A 120 -4.32 -1.43 -1.53
C VAL A 120 -4.30 -0.18 -0.66
N GLU A 121 -3.11 0.26 -0.28
CA GLU A 121 -2.90 1.56 0.35
C GLU A 121 -2.79 2.64 -0.72
N TRP A 122 -3.33 3.82 -0.43
CA TRP A 122 -3.10 5.02 -1.22
C TRP A 122 -2.69 6.18 -0.31
N THR A 123 -1.60 6.86 -0.70
CA THR A 123 -1.17 8.14 -0.12
C THR A 123 -0.82 9.11 -1.25
N PRO A 124 -0.88 10.44 -1.03
CA PRO A 124 -0.47 11.41 -2.04
C PRO A 124 0.98 11.23 -2.54
N GLU A 125 1.90 10.79 -1.67
CA GLU A 125 3.33 10.66 -1.99
C GLU A 125 3.67 9.37 -2.73
N LYS A 126 2.97 8.28 -2.40
CA LYS A 126 3.29 6.94 -2.92
C LYS A 126 2.34 6.49 -4.03
N GLY A 127 1.18 7.12 -4.16
CA GLY A 127 0.10 6.60 -4.99
C GLY A 127 -0.38 5.24 -4.44
N PHE A 128 -0.81 4.35 -5.35
CA PHE A 128 -1.20 2.99 -4.96
C PHE A 128 0.02 2.16 -4.56
N SER A 129 -0.05 1.54 -3.40
CA SER A 129 0.99 0.66 -2.87
C SER A 129 0.36 -0.48 -2.06
N VAL A 130 1.10 -1.56 -1.86
CA VAL A 130 0.72 -2.57 -0.86
C VAL A 130 1.41 -2.26 0.47
N PRO A 131 0.73 -2.54 1.61
CA PRO A 131 1.32 -2.45 2.93
C PRO A 131 2.61 -3.25 2.95
N CYS A 132 3.73 -2.56 3.12
CA CYS A 132 5.05 -3.20 3.13
C CYS A 132 5.88 -2.47 4.18
N LYS A 133 5.78 -2.92 5.43
CA LYS A 133 6.82 -2.61 6.41
C LYS A 133 7.68 -3.84 6.58
N SER A 134 8.97 -3.64 6.30
CA SER A 134 10.07 -4.58 6.46
C SER A 134 10.33 -4.85 7.95
N TRP A 135 9.39 -5.48 8.64
CA TRP A 135 9.75 -6.14 9.88
C TRP A 135 10.22 -7.51 9.46
N SER A 136 11.53 -7.71 9.57
CA SER A 136 12.14 -9.02 9.48
C SER A 136 11.40 -9.93 10.46
N CYS A 137 10.51 -10.77 9.92
CA CYS A 137 9.78 -11.75 10.73
C CYS A 137 10.73 -12.76 11.39
N SER A 138 12.03 -12.67 11.08
CA SER A 138 13.10 -13.49 11.65
C SER A 138 13.47 -13.14 13.10
N TYR A 139 13.08 -11.98 13.64
CA TYR A 139 13.57 -11.57 14.97
C TYR A 139 12.57 -11.70 16.13
N TYR A 140 11.27 -11.88 15.87
CA TYR A 140 10.28 -12.00 16.94
C TYR A 140 9.67 -13.40 16.95
N GLU A 141 10.03 -14.18 17.98
CA GLU A 141 9.34 -15.41 18.40
C GLU A 141 7.90 -15.06 18.78
N GLY A 142 7.02 -14.93 17.79
CA GLY A 142 5.65 -14.49 18.02
C GLY A 142 4.99 -13.62 16.93
N CYS A 143 5.51 -13.56 15.69
CA CYS A 143 4.65 -13.13 14.55
C CYS A 143 3.36 -13.94 14.72
N PRO A 144 2.17 -13.31 14.88
CA PRO A 144 0.90 -14.02 14.68
C PRO A 144 1.07 -14.85 13.42
N PRO A 145 0.56 -16.09 13.28
CA PRO A 145 0.81 -16.91 12.09
C PRO A 145 0.48 -16.10 10.83
N CYS A 146 1.53 -15.46 10.34
CA CYS A 146 1.58 -14.62 9.19
C CYS A 146 1.51 -15.73 8.15
N THR A 147 0.29 -16.09 7.74
CA THR A 147 0.01 -17.27 6.90
C THR A 147 1.12 -17.35 5.89
N GLU A 148 1.84 -18.47 5.80
CA GLU A 148 3.17 -18.56 5.17
C GLU A 148 3.25 -17.83 3.81
N GLU A 149 2.13 -17.79 3.09
CA GLU A 149 1.86 -17.05 1.86
C GLU A 149 2.11 -15.52 1.89
N VAL A 150 1.94 -14.84 3.03
CA VAL A 150 1.98 -13.37 3.15
C VAL A 150 3.37 -12.87 3.54
N CYS A 151 4.12 -13.65 4.30
CA CYS A 151 5.46 -13.27 4.75
C CYS A 151 6.51 -13.26 3.63
N TRP A 152 6.28 -13.96 2.52
CA TRP A 152 7.27 -14.07 1.44
C TRP A 152 7.21 -12.89 0.46
N ILE A 153 6.10 -12.15 0.47
CA ILE A 153 5.80 -11.07 -0.48
C ILE A 153 6.68 -9.82 -0.24
N PRO A 154 7.04 -9.45 1.01
CA PRO A 154 7.91 -8.30 1.28
C PRO A 154 9.41 -8.62 1.23
N THR A 155 9.84 -9.89 1.21
CA THR A 155 11.23 -10.29 1.50
C THR A 155 12.06 -10.64 0.28
N CYS A 156 11.79 -10.04 -0.89
CA CYS A 156 12.67 -10.12 -2.06
C CYS A 156 14.15 -9.77 -1.76
N TRP A 157 14.39 -9.01 -0.69
CA TRP A 157 15.67 -8.55 -0.20
C TRP A 157 16.36 -9.49 0.81
N GLU A 158 15.62 -10.30 1.58
CA GLU A 158 16.22 -11.16 2.64
C GLU A 158 16.70 -12.51 2.12
N HIS A 159 16.17 -13.01 1.00
CA HIS A 159 16.45 -14.38 0.54
C HIS A 159 17.65 -14.53 -0.41
N SER A 160 18.31 -13.44 -0.76
CA SER A 160 19.43 -13.48 -1.71
C SER A 160 20.76 -13.21 -1.03
N LYS A 161 21.60 -14.25 -0.93
CA LYS A 161 23.04 -14.10 -0.63
C LYS A 161 23.78 -13.25 -1.68
N HIS A 162 23.14 -13.01 -2.83
CA HIS A 162 23.72 -12.42 -4.02
C HIS A 162 23.27 -10.95 -4.23
N GLY A 163 22.52 -10.37 -3.29
CA GLY A 163 22.00 -9.01 -3.35
C GLY A 163 20.51 -8.92 -3.72
N CYS A 164 19.90 -7.75 -3.54
CA CYS A 164 18.47 -7.55 -3.78
C CYS A 164 18.17 -7.25 -5.27
N PHE A 165 17.38 -8.09 -5.94
CA PHE A 165 16.93 -7.92 -7.34
C PHE A 165 15.49 -7.45 -7.46
N CYS A 166 15.02 -6.76 -6.42
CA CYS A 166 13.63 -6.39 -6.28
C CYS A 166 13.25 -5.22 -7.19
N ARG A 167 12.45 -5.50 -8.22
CA ARG A 167 11.98 -4.50 -9.21
C ARG A 167 11.19 -3.33 -8.59
N ARG A 168 10.69 -3.49 -7.37
CA ARG A 168 9.99 -2.44 -6.62
C ARG A 168 10.93 -1.36 -6.11
N PHE A 169 12.12 -1.74 -5.66
CA PHE A 169 13.05 -0.84 -4.96
C PHE A 169 14.26 -0.47 -5.79
N HIS A 170 14.65 -1.32 -6.75
CA HIS A 170 15.87 -1.18 -7.53
C HIS A 170 15.58 -1.13 -9.03
N SER A 171 16.56 -0.63 -9.78
CA SER A 171 16.63 -0.83 -11.24
C SER A 171 17.07 -2.26 -11.55
N ALA A 172 16.18 -3.20 -11.23
CA ALA A 172 16.49 -4.62 -11.28
C ALA A 172 15.36 -5.44 -11.90
N PHE A 173 15.73 -6.62 -12.35
CA PHE A 173 14.85 -7.69 -12.79
C PHE A 173 15.29 -9.02 -12.18
N SER A 174 14.31 -9.79 -11.74
CA SER A 174 14.43 -11.19 -11.34
C SER A 174 13.09 -11.87 -11.63
N SER A 175 13.16 -13.09 -12.18
CA SER A 175 11.99 -13.94 -12.43
C SER A 175 11.33 -14.39 -11.12
N ALA A 176 12.10 -14.43 -10.01
CA ALA A 176 11.64 -14.76 -8.67
C ALA A 176 11.04 -13.56 -7.91
N CYS A 177 11.18 -12.33 -8.43
CA CYS A 177 10.64 -11.14 -7.76
C CYS A 177 9.11 -11.06 -7.93
N GLN A 178 8.38 -11.47 -6.89
CA GLN A 178 6.91 -11.41 -6.83
C GLN A 178 6.38 -10.13 -6.16
N CYS A 179 7.23 -9.10 -6.01
CA CYS A 179 6.76 -7.87 -5.40
C CYS A 179 5.73 -7.18 -6.29
N TRP A 180 4.58 -6.89 -5.67
CA TRP A 180 3.49 -6.22 -6.31
C TRP A 180 3.89 -4.81 -6.75
N LEU A 181 3.52 -4.47 -7.97
CA LEU A 181 3.56 -3.12 -8.53
C LEU A 181 2.17 -2.80 -9.07
N PRO A 182 1.72 -1.54 -9.05
CA PRO A 182 0.46 -1.17 -9.67
C PRO A 182 0.46 -1.60 -11.15
N PRO A 183 -0.57 -2.30 -11.63
CA PRO A 183 -0.62 -2.89 -12.97
C PRO A 183 -0.97 -1.85 -14.04
N TRP A 184 -0.24 -0.74 -14.06
CA TRP A 184 -0.42 0.36 -15.03
C TRP A 184 -0.50 -0.10 -16.50
N PRO A 185 0.31 -1.07 -16.96
CA PRO A 185 0.23 -1.53 -18.35
C PRO A 185 -1.17 -2.02 -18.75
N LEU A 186 -1.92 -2.67 -17.84
CA LEU A 186 -3.28 -3.14 -18.13
C LEU A 186 -4.26 -1.98 -18.32
N PHE A 187 -4.11 -0.91 -17.56
CA PHE A 187 -4.93 0.30 -17.72
C PHE A 187 -4.59 1.11 -18.98
N LEU A 188 -3.41 0.90 -19.57
CA LEU A 188 -2.91 1.66 -20.72
C LEU A 188 -3.03 0.92 -22.05
N THR A 189 -3.44 -0.35 -22.05
CA THR A 189 -3.45 -1.19 -23.26
C THR A 189 -4.50 -0.74 -24.29
N CYS A 190 -5.78 -0.74 -23.93
CA CYS A 190 -6.89 -0.26 -24.75
C CYS A 190 -8.10 0.08 -23.87
N ARG A 191 -9.12 0.77 -24.41
CA ARG A 191 -10.31 1.16 -23.63
C ARG A 191 -11.02 -0.03 -22.98
N ALA A 192 -11.30 -1.09 -23.77
CA ALA A 192 -11.98 -2.27 -23.27
C ALA A 192 -11.20 -2.97 -22.14
N MET A 193 -9.88 -3.14 -22.31
CA MET A 193 -9.01 -3.71 -21.28
C MET A 193 -8.99 -2.84 -20.02
N ARG A 194 -8.85 -1.52 -20.18
CA ARG A 194 -8.84 -0.57 -19.08
C ARG A 194 -10.14 -0.66 -18.27
N ASP A 195 -11.28 -0.67 -18.93
CA ASP A 195 -12.58 -0.68 -18.26
C ASP A 195 -12.80 -1.98 -17.46
N GLU A 196 -12.38 -3.13 -18.01
CA GLU A 196 -12.41 -4.42 -17.30
C GLU A 196 -11.38 -4.50 -16.17
N ALA A 197 -10.17 -3.99 -16.39
CA ALA A 197 -9.12 -3.93 -15.38
C ALA A 197 -9.54 -3.04 -14.20
N MET A 198 -10.15 -1.88 -14.47
CA MET A 198 -10.70 -1.00 -13.43
C MET A 198 -11.80 -1.70 -12.64
N ALA A 199 -12.71 -2.41 -13.33
CA ALA A 199 -13.73 -3.19 -12.66
C ALA A 199 -13.13 -4.22 -11.70
N VAL A 200 -12.15 -5.01 -12.13
CA VAL A 200 -11.50 -6.00 -11.25
C VAL A 200 -10.73 -5.31 -10.11
N PHE A 201 -9.87 -4.34 -10.42
CA PHE A 201 -9.02 -3.66 -9.44
C PHE A 201 -9.84 -3.00 -8.32
N PHE A 202 -10.86 -2.22 -8.66
CA PHE A 202 -11.64 -1.49 -7.66
C PHE A 202 -12.69 -2.36 -6.95
N LEU A 203 -13.15 -3.45 -7.58
CA LEU A 203 -14.14 -4.36 -6.99
C LEU A 203 -13.52 -5.37 -6.03
N ARG A 204 -12.32 -5.87 -6.34
CA ARG A 204 -11.70 -7.00 -5.64
C ARG A 204 -10.73 -6.59 -4.55
N ASN A 205 -10.28 -5.33 -4.54
CA ASN A 205 -9.41 -4.82 -3.48
C ASN A 205 -10.18 -3.95 -2.47
N ARG A 206 -9.70 -4.00 -1.24
CA ARG A 206 -9.99 -3.09 -0.14
C ARG A 206 -9.01 -1.93 -0.21
N PHE A 207 -9.53 -0.71 -0.29
CA PHE A 207 -8.71 0.49 -0.40
C PHE A 207 -8.53 1.16 0.96
N ILE A 208 -7.29 1.49 1.30
CA ILE A 208 -6.93 2.19 2.53
C ILE A 208 -6.34 3.54 2.15
N VAL A 209 -7.08 4.60 2.46
CA VAL A 209 -6.63 5.98 2.28
C VAL A 209 -5.90 6.41 3.54
N LEU A 210 -4.59 6.63 3.43
CA LEU A 210 -3.74 7.07 4.53
C LEU A 210 -3.43 8.57 4.39
N PRO A 211 -3.16 9.27 5.51
CA PRO A 211 -2.77 10.67 5.48
C PRO A 211 -1.35 10.85 4.93
N TYR A 212 -1.06 12.05 4.41
CA TYR A 212 0.29 12.48 4.08
C TYR A 212 1.20 12.35 5.30
N GLY A 213 2.41 11.81 5.12
CA GLY A 213 3.37 11.52 6.19
C GLY A 213 3.02 10.30 7.05
N GLY A 214 1.86 9.67 6.84
CA GLY A 214 1.38 8.55 7.64
C GLY A 214 0.82 8.98 9.00
N CYS A 215 0.73 8.03 9.95
CA CYS A 215 0.08 8.24 11.25
C CYS A 215 1.09 8.54 12.38
N GLY A 216 2.35 8.82 12.06
CA GLY A 216 3.43 8.92 13.04
C GLY A 216 3.51 10.27 13.77
N GLU A 217 2.87 11.31 13.26
CA GLU A 217 2.99 12.68 13.77
C GLU A 217 1.63 13.29 14.08
N VAL A 218 1.60 14.20 15.08
CA VAL A 218 0.39 14.97 15.40
C VAL A 218 0.28 16.15 14.45
N VAL A 219 -0.83 16.21 13.71
CA VAL A 219 -1.10 17.29 12.77
C VAL A 219 -1.80 18.45 13.48
N LYS A 220 -1.18 19.64 13.38
CA LYS A 220 -1.71 20.87 14.01
C LYS A 220 -2.77 21.55 13.15
N ASN A 221 -2.53 21.64 11.84
CA ASN A 221 -3.43 22.30 10.90
C ASN A 221 -3.91 21.32 9.84
N ALA A 222 -5.16 21.43 9.41
CA ALA A 222 -5.64 20.63 8.29
C ALA A 222 -4.86 20.97 7.00
N PRO A 223 -4.57 19.97 6.14
CA PRO A 223 -4.04 20.24 4.81
C PRO A 223 -5.08 21.03 4.00
N PRO A 224 -4.72 21.71 2.90
CA PRO A 224 -5.68 22.43 2.07
C PRO A 224 -6.86 21.58 1.58
N ARG A 225 -6.62 20.28 1.38
CA ARG A 225 -7.61 19.26 1.00
C ARG A 225 -7.29 17.96 1.71
N LEU A 226 -8.33 17.21 2.06
CA LEU A 226 -8.18 15.92 2.72
C LEU A 226 -7.85 14.84 1.69
N GLU A 227 -6.97 13.91 2.07
CA GLU A 227 -6.62 12.72 1.30
C GLU A 227 -7.86 11.93 0.82
N PRO A 228 -8.88 11.64 1.65
CA PRO A 228 -10.11 11.01 1.16
C PRO A 228 -10.87 11.84 0.13
N SER A 229 -10.83 13.18 0.21
CA SER A 229 -11.43 14.01 -0.83
C SER A 229 -10.71 13.84 -2.16
N ILE A 230 -9.37 13.91 -2.15
CA ILE A 230 -8.52 13.73 -3.34
C ILE A 230 -8.75 12.34 -3.92
N PHE A 231 -8.74 11.30 -3.08
CA PHE A 231 -8.96 9.93 -3.48
C PHE A 231 -10.29 9.74 -4.24
N LEU A 232 -11.39 10.21 -3.66
CA LEU A 232 -12.74 10.02 -4.22
C LEU A 232 -13.03 10.92 -5.43
N THR A 233 -12.30 12.02 -5.62
CA THR A 233 -12.62 13.01 -6.66
C THR A 233 -11.62 13.05 -7.82
N GLU A 234 -10.36 12.64 -7.60
CA GLU A 234 -9.28 12.75 -8.58
C GLU A 234 -8.57 11.44 -8.88
N ILE A 235 -8.47 10.55 -7.89
CA ILE A 235 -7.66 9.32 -8.04
C ILE A 235 -8.51 8.18 -8.59
N VAL A 236 -9.70 7.96 -8.02
CA VAL A 236 -10.63 6.94 -8.51
C VAL A 236 -11.38 7.51 -9.72
N PRO A 237 -11.26 6.89 -10.91
CA PRO A 237 -12.02 7.33 -12.07
C PRO A 237 -13.54 7.34 -11.77
N PRO A 238 -14.29 8.35 -12.24
CA PRO A 238 -15.73 8.47 -12.04
C PRO A 238 -16.52 7.18 -12.28
N GLU A 239 -16.23 6.48 -13.37
CA GLU A 239 -16.84 5.21 -13.78
C GLU A 239 -16.52 4.06 -12.82
N ALA A 240 -15.38 4.13 -12.13
CA ALA A 240 -14.90 3.09 -11.23
C ALA A 240 -15.39 3.23 -9.79
N LEU A 241 -15.91 4.40 -9.39
CA LEU A 241 -16.48 4.62 -8.06
C LEU A 241 -17.57 3.60 -7.70
N SER A 242 -18.36 3.17 -8.68
CA SER A 242 -19.42 2.17 -8.50
C SER A 242 -18.90 0.77 -8.16
N PHE A 243 -17.62 0.50 -8.42
CA PHE A 243 -16.97 -0.78 -8.13
C PHE A 243 -16.42 -0.85 -6.71
N LEU A 244 -16.20 0.27 -6.03
CA LEU A 244 -15.72 0.26 -4.64
C LEU A 244 -16.67 -0.55 -3.74
N ARG A 245 -16.12 -1.54 -3.05
CA ARG A 245 -16.84 -2.38 -2.05
C ARG A 245 -16.36 -2.16 -0.64
N PHE A 246 -15.09 -1.80 -0.49
CA PHE A 246 -14.50 -1.60 0.82
C PHE A 246 -13.50 -0.44 0.77
N VAL A 247 -13.77 0.60 1.56
CA VAL A 247 -12.87 1.75 1.72
C VAL A 247 -12.62 1.98 3.21
N GLU A 248 -11.35 2.16 3.56
CA GLU A 248 -10.92 2.70 4.84
C GLU A 248 -10.35 4.08 4.62
N ILE A 249 -10.71 4.98 5.53
CA ILE A 249 -10.15 6.32 5.59
C ILE A 249 -9.49 6.47 6.95
N VAL A 250 -8.20 6.73 6.93
CA VAL A 250 -7.40 6.93 8.14
C VAL A 250 -7.10 8.41 8.25
N PHE A 251 -7.49 9.00 9.37
CA PHE A 251 -7.11 10.35 9.76
C PHE A 251 -5.92 10.26 10.71
N PRO A 252 -4.94 11.18 10.59
CA PRO A 252 -3.78 11.18 11.47
C PRO A 252 -4.17 11.60 12.88
N PRO A 253 -3.28 11.43 13.88
CA PRO A 253 -3.43 12.13 15.15
C PRO A 253 -3.46 13.64 14.91
N PHE A 254 -4.32 14.36 15.61
CA PHE A 254 -4.45 15.81 15.44
C PHE A 254 -4.76 16.56 16.74
N GLU A 255 -4.49 17.87 16.73
CA GLU A 255 -4.78 18.80 17.82
C GLU A 255 -6.25 19.29 17.82
N ASP A 256 -6.63 20.10 18.80
CA ASP A 256 -8.01 20.56 19.02
C ASP A 256 -8.52 21.56 17.98
N CYS A 257 -7.64 22.16 17.19
CA CYS A 257 -7.98 23.07 16.10
C CYS A 257 -8.09 22.40 14.72
N TYR A 258 -7.97 21.08 14.61
CA TYR A 258 -8.00 20.41 13.30
C TYR A 258 -9.38 20.45 12.64
N LEU A 259 -9.38 20.77 11.34
CA LEU A 259 -10.52 20.70 10.42
C LEU A 259 -11.69 21.62 10.82
N LEU A 260 -11.45 22.90 11.12
CA LEU A 260 -12.53 23.84 11.46
C LEU A 260 -13.54 24.04 10.32
N HIS A 261 -14.75 24.54 10.63
CA HIS A 261 -15.82 24.67 9.64
C HIS A 261 -15.47 25.66 8.51
N GLU A 262 -14.67 26.66 8.85
CA GLU A 262 -14.22 27.72 7.95
C GLU A 262 -13.08 27.27 7.04
N GLU A 263 -12.41 26.15 7.37
CA GLU A 263 -11.25 25.69 6.64
C GLU A 263 -11.61 25.16 5.24
N PRO A 264 -10.76 25.43 4.23
CA PRO A 264 -10.95 24.90 2.89
C PRO A 264 -11.10 23.37 2.85
N ALA A 265 -10.32 22.67 3.68
CA ALA A 265 -10.31 21.21 3.77
C ALA A 265 -11.68 20.62 4.14
N TYR A 266 -12.39 21.25 5.08
CA TYR A 266 -13.70 20.78 5.52
C TYR A 266 -14.77 21.01 4.46
N ARG A 267 -14.73 22.16 3.78
CA ARG A 267 -15.65 22.46 2.67
C ARG A 267 -15.42 21.53 1.48
N ASP A 268 -14.15 21.26 1.17
CA ASP A 268 -13.75 20.29 0.14
C ASP A 268 -14.24 18.88 0.51
N TRP A 269 -14.13 18.48 1.78
CA TRP A 269 -14.65 17.18 2.26
C TRP A 269 -16.15 17.02 2.05
N ILE A 270 -16.94 18.04 2.42
CA ILE A 270 -18.39 18.05 2.17
C ILE A 270 -18.66 17.94 0.66
N SER A 271 -17.94 18.71 -0.16
CA SER A 271 -18.08 18.69 -1.62
C SER A 271 -17.76 17.32 -2.21
N ALA A 272 -16.69 16.68 -1.76
CA ALA A 272 -16.26 15.36 -2.22
C ALA A 272 -17.30 14.29 -1.89
N ILE A 273 -17.84 14.29 -0.67
CA ILE A 273 -18.92 13.37 -0.25
C ILE A 273 -20.16 13.55 -1.13
N GLN A 274 -20.56 14.79 -1.40
CA GLN A 274 -21.71 15.08 -2.25
C GLN A 274 -21.50 14.60 -3.68
N LYS A 275 -20.33 14.87 -4.27
CA LYS A 275 -19.98 14.44 -5.64
C LYS A 275 -19.89 12.92 -5.77
N ALA A 276 -19.38 12.23 -4.75
CA ALA A 276 -19.20 10.79 -4.80
C ALA A 276 -20.51 10.02 -4.59
N LYS A 277 -21.47 10.60 -3.84
CA LYS A 277 -22.73 9.94 -3.44
C LYS A 277 -23.45 9.23 -4.59
N ASP A 278 -23.64 9.92 -5.72
CA ASP A 278 -24.46 9.41 -6.83
C ASP A 278 -23.71 8.42 -7.74
N ARG A 279 -22.42 8.21 -7.49
CA ARG A 279 -21.56 7.31 -8.28
C ARG A 279 -21.15 6.05 -7.52
N LEU A 280 -21.20 6.09 -6.19
CA LEU A 280 -20.92 4.95 -5.33
C LEU A 280 -22.10 3.98 -5.31
N ASN A 281 -21.81 2.68 -5.27
CA ASN A 281 -22.82 1.67 -4.97
C ASN A 281 -22.96 1.53 -3.44
N LEU A 282 -23.62 2.52 -2.82
CA LEU A 282 -23.73 2.64 -1.36
C LEU A 282 -24.21 1.34 -0.66
N PRO A 283 -25.25 0.62 -1.14
CA PRO A 283 -25.72 -0.60 -0.47
C PRO A 283 -24.69 -1.73 -0.39
N LEU A 284 -23.72 -1.75 -1.30
CA LEU A 284 -22.65 -2.74 -1.33
C LEU A 284 -21.33 -2.23 -0.76
N LEU A 285 -21.28 -0.96 -0.34
CA LEU A 285 -20.09 -0.33 0.20
C LEU A 285 -19.99 -0.54 1.72
N THR A 286 -18.83 -1.02 2.15
CA THR A 286 -18.39 -0.96 3.54
C THR A 286 -17.40 0.19 3.68
N LEU A 287 -17.73 1.19 4.50
CA LEU A 287 -16.84 2.28 4.85
C LEU A 287 -16.32 2.10 6.27
N ARG A 288 -15.01 2.28 6.47
CA ARG A 288 -14.41 2.43 7.79
C ARG A 288 -13.73 3.76 7.92
N ILE A 289 -13.89 4.40 9.07
CA ILE A 289 -13.11 5.57 9.44
C ILE A 289 -12.29 5.24 10.66
N TYR A 290 -10.99 5.50 10.57
CA TYR A 290 -10.05 5.45 11.69
C TYR A 290 -9.64 6.86 12.05
N LEU A 291 -9.91 7.27 13.28
CA LEU A 291 -9.45 8.52 13.89
C LEU A 291 -8.39 8.14 14.91
N VAL A 292 -7.16 7.98 14.43
CA VAL A 292 -6.10 7.31 15.18
C VAL A 292 -5.44 8.23 16.19
N ASP A 293 -4.72 7.62 17.15
CA ASP A 293 -3.79 8.33 18.03
C ASP A 293 -2.35 7.96 17.70
N LEU A 294 -1.38 8.49 18.44
CA LEU A 294 0.03 8.16 18.22
C LEU A 294 0.29 6.64 18.32
N PRO A 295 1.04 6.07 17.36
CA PRO A 295 1.12 4.62 17.18
C PRO A 295 1.85 3.86 18.29
N THR A 296 2.94 4.39 18.88
CA THR A 296 3.75 3.60 19.84
C THR A 296 4.62 4.44 20.78
N ALA A 297 5.15 3.81 21.83
CA ALA A 297 6.14 4.39 22.75
C ALA A 297 7.51 4.68 22.07
N GLU A 298 7.80 4.10 20.91
CA GLU A 298 9.03 4.40 20.16
C GLU A 298 8.90 5.68 19.32
N SER A 299 7.67 6.09 18.98
CA SER A 299 7.37 7.38 18.34
C SER A 299 7.36 8.58 19.31
N MET A 300 7.78 8.36 20.57
CA MET A 300 7.72 9.34 21.67
C MET A 300 8.62 10.57 21.52
N SER A 301 9.34 10.75 20.41
CA SER A 301 10.56 11.55 20.47
C SER A 301 10.37 13.08 20.53
N PHE A 302 9.31 13.72 20.01
CA PHE A 302 9.25 15.21 20.09
C PHE A 302 7.90 15.94 20.26
N ASP A 303 6.72 15.41 19.88
CA ASP A 303 5.46 16.20 19.89
C ASP A 303 4.31 15.63 20.75
N MET A 304 4.60 14.76 21.72
CA MET A 304 3.58 14.21 22.65
C MET A 304 3.13 15.18 23.75
N THR A 305 3.76 16.36 23.86
CA THR A 305 3.48 17.31 24.95
C THR A 305 1.99 17.69 24.96
N PHE A 306 1.39 17.90 23.78
CA PHE A 306 -0.03 18.20 23.66
C PHE A 306 -0.91 17.09 24.23
N ARG A 307 -0.72 15.83 23.82
CA ARG A 307 -1.56 14.68 24.25
C ARG A 307 -1.41 14.35 25.73
N THR A 308 -0.21 14.49 26.28
CA THR A 308 0.07 14.20 27.69
C THR A 308 -0.47 15.27 28.64
N THR A 309 -0.63 16.51 28.15
CA THR A 309 -1.11 17.67 28.92
C THR A 309 -2.49 18.17 28.51
N ILE A 310 -3.21 17.43 27.67
CA ILE A 310 -4.49 17.84 27.11
C ILE A 310 -5.52 18.19 28.19
N THR A 311 -6.11 19.37 28.08
CA THR A 311 -7.18 19.81 28.98
C THR A 311 -8.52 19.18 28.61
N PRO A 312 -9.50 19.11 29.54
CA PRO A 312 -10.84 18.64 29.22
C PRO A 312 -11.52 19.41 28.07
N LEU A 313 -11.23 20.70 27.94
CA LEU A 313 -11.77 21.55 26.87
C LEU A 313 -11.18 21.17 25.50
N GLN A 314 -9.86 21.00 25.43
CA GLN A 314 -9.18 20.56 24.20
C GLN A 314 -9.62 19.15 23.79
N ALA A 315 -9.73 18.23 24.74
CA ALA A 315 -10.26 16.89 24.47
C ALA A 315 -11.71 16.95 23.96
N HIS A 316 -12.54 17.85 24.50
CA HIS A 316 -13.89 18.08 24.00
C HIS A 316 -13.89 18.60 22.55
N ALA A 317 -12.99 19.53 22.21
CA ALA A 317 -12.84 20.01 20.84
C ALA A 317 -12.39 18.90 19.88
N ILE A 318 -11.48 18.00 20.29
CA ILE A 318 -11.12 16.81 19.50
C ILE A 318 -12.34 15.91 19.26
N TYR A 319 -13.17 15.67 20.28
CA TYR A 319 -14.42 14.93 20.09
C TYR A 319 -15.36 15.63 19.10
N GLN A 320 -15.48 16.96 19.15
CA GLN A 320 -16.28 17.70 18.18
C GLN A 320 -15.73 17.52 16.76
N THR A 321 -14.40 17.49 16.60
CA THR A 321 -13.76 17.20 15.32
C THR A 321 -14.08 15.79 14.82
N TYR A 322 -14.12 14.77 15.68
CA TYR A 322 -14.57 13.42 15.29
C TYR A 322 -15.97 13.44 14.67
N PHE A 323 -16.92 14.12 15.32
CA PHE A 323 -18.27 14.27 14.79
C PHE A 323 -18.29 15.12 13.51
N ARG A 324 -17.48 16.17 13.44
CA ARG A 324 -17.38 17.03 12.24
C ARG A 324 -16.91 16.23 11.02
N ILE A 325 -15.95 15.32 11.18
CA ILE A 325 -15.46 14.45 10.10
C ILE A 325 -16.56 13.51 9.58
N VAL A 326 -17.32 12.88 10.48
CA VAL A 326 -18.31 11.85 10.07
C VAL A 326 -19.68 12.40 9.73
N ASN A 327 -20.07 13.57 10.26
CA ASN A 327 -21.40 14.13 10.08
C ASN A 327 -21.78 14.28 8.59
N PRO A 328 -20.91 14.79 7.69
CA PRO A 328 -21.24 14.89 6.27
C PRO A 328 -21.65 13.55 5.62
N LEU A 329 -21.16 12.41 6.13
CA LEU A 329 -21.49 11.09 5.60
C LEU A 329 -22.95 10.68 5.86
N SER A 330 -23.68 11.35 6.75
CA SER A 330 -25.12 11.12 6.88
C SER A 330 -25.90 11.44 5.59
N ALA A 331 -25.28 12.15 4.64
CA ALA A 331 -25.84 12.35 3.31
C ALA A 331 -25.88 11.06 2.46
N TRP A 332 -25.08 10.03 2.80
CA TRP A 332 -25.04 8.73 2.11
C TRP A 332 -26.10 7.77 2.63
N SER A 333 -27.37 8.15 2.48
CA SER A 333 -28.51 7.29 2.77
C SER A 333 -28.42 5.97 1.99
N GLY A 334 -28.50 4.83 2.68
CA GLY A 334 -28.42 3.50 2.05
C GLY A 334 -27.02 2.91 1.96
N LEU A 335 -26.03 3.49 2.66
CA LEU A 335 -24.73 2.85 2.87
C LEU A 335 -24.91 1.46 3.48
N GLY A 336 -24.19 0.46 2.96
CA GLY A 336 -24.32 -0.94 3.37
C GLY A 336 -23.81 -1.16 4.79
N ARG A 337 -22.57 -0.71 5.06
CA ARG A 337 -21.96 -0.78 6.39
C ARG A 337 -21.07 0.44 6.65
N PHE A 338 -21.10 0.93 7.88
CA PHE A 338 -20.19 1.95 8.36
C PHE A 338 -19.64 1.56 9.73
N PHE A 339 -18.33 1.67 9.89
CA PHE A 339 -17.65 1.41 11.16
C PHE A 339 -16.74 2.59 11.50
N ALA A 340 -16.92 3.15 12.69
CA ALA A 340 -16.04 4.19 13.21
C ALA A 340 -15.09 3.58 14.23
N HIS A 341 -13.79 3.83 14.10
CA HIS A 341 -12.75 3.43 15.02
C HIS A 341 -12.07 4.68 15.54
N ILE A 342 -12.13 4.95 16.84
CA ILE A 342 -11.60 6.20 17.39
C ILE A 342 -10.60 5.97 18.50
N ALA A 343 -9.61 6.85 18.55
CA ALA A 343 -8.77 7.06 19.71
C ALA A 343 -9.55 7.71 20.86
N TRP A 344 -9.17 7.40 22.08
CA TRP A 344 -9.61 8.15 23.24
C TRP A 344 -8.68 9.34 23.48
N PRO A 345 -9.15 10.61 23.41
CA PRO A 345 -8.28 11.78 23.50
C PRO A 345 -7.41 11.88 24.76
N PHE A 346 -7.83 11.20 25.85
CA PHE A 346 -7.11 11.19 27.12
C PHE A 346 -6.16 10.00 27.29
N ALA A 347 -6.06 9.09 26.31
CA ALA A 347 -5.28 7.85 26.41
C ALA A 347 -3.86 8.08 26.95
N TRP A 348 -3.22 9.17 26.53
CA TRP A 348 -1.85 9.50 26.88
C TRP A 348 -1.70 10.44 28.09
N THR A 349 -2.80 10.88 28.69
CA THR A 349 -2.70 11.62 29.97
C THR A 349 -2.34 10.66 31.09
N ARG A 350 -1.65 11.15 32.12
CA ARG A 350 -1.33 10.35 33.32
C ARG A 350 -2.58 9.66 33.90
N ARG A 351 -3.72 10.35 33.88
CA ARG A 351 -5.00 9.81 34.35
C ARG A 351 -5.56 8.76 33.38
N GLY A 352 -5.44 8.98 32.08
CA GLY A 352 -5.90 8.03 31.06
C GLY A 352 -5.10 6.72 31.07
N GLN A 353 -3.78 6.80 31.20
CA GLN A 353 -2.92 5.62 31.39
C GLN A 353 -3.33 4.83 32.64
N GLN A 354 -3.55 5.51 33.77
CA GLN A 354 -4.04 4.87 35.00
C GLN A 354 -5.41 4.20 34.81
N TYR A 355 -6.29 4.73 33.97
CA TYR A 355 -7.57 4.09 33.65
C TYR A 355 -7.39 2.86 32.76
N GLN A 356 -6.54 2.94 31.74
CA GLN A 356 -6.25 1.82 30.86
C GLN A 356 -5.63 0.63 31.61
N GLU A 357 -4.71 0.89 32.53
CA GLU A 357 -4.07 -0.14 33.37
C GLU A 357 -5.05 -0.82 34.34
N LYS A 358 -6.02 -0.06 34.88
CA LYS A 358 -6.89 -0.54 35.96
C LYS A 358 -8.24 -1.08 35.50
N GLU A 359 -8.74 -0.62 34.35
CA GLU A 359 -10.06 -1.02 33.84
C GLU A 359 -9.92 -2.02 32.70
N TYR A 360 -10.10 -3.31 33.01
CA TYR A 360 -10.14 -4.41 32.02
C TYR A 360 -11.12 -4.14 30.86
N ASN A 361 -12.16 -3.35 31.10
CA ASN A 361 -13.21 -3.04 30.13
C ASN A 361 -13.16 -1.60 29.58
N PHE A 362 -11.98 -0.96 29.65
CA PHE A 362 -11.77 0.43 29.26
C PHE A 362 -12.35 0.79 27.87
N PRO A 363 -12.07 0.04 26.78
CA PRO A 363 -12.60 0.37 25.45
C PRO A 363 -14.14 0.40 25.39
N ASN A 364 -14.80 -0.57 26.03
CA ASN A 364 -16.26 -0.68 25.98
C ASN A 364 -16.96 0.44 26.77
N ARG A 365 -16.29 1.01 27.78
CA ARG A 365 -16.86 2.08 28.61
C ARG A 365 -16.66 3.46 28.00
N HIS A 366 -15.52 3.71 27.36
CA HIS A 366 -15.14 5.06 26.93
C HIS A 366 -15.16 5.26 25.41
N VAL A 367 -14.75 4.25 24.63
CA VAL A 367 -14.61 4.36 23.18
C VAL A 367 -15.87 3.89 22.47
N ALA A 368 -16.36 2.68 22.78
CA ALA A 368 -17.51 2.07 22.12
C ALA A 368 -18.80 2.91 22.16
N PRO A 369 -19.15 3.66 23.24
CA PRO A 369 -20.32 4.52 23.21
C PRO A 369 -20.23 5.66 22.18
N ILE A 370 -19.03 6.19 21.96
CA ILE A 370 -18.79 7.30 21.04
C ILE A 370 -18.81 6.78 19.60
N GLU A 371 -18.13 5.66 19.33
CA GLU A 371 -18.19 4.97 18.04
C GLU A 371 -19.65 4.66 17.66
N ARG A 372 -20.42 4.04 18.57
CA ARG A 372 -21.85 3.75 18.33
C ARG A 372 -22.67 5.00 18.04
N ARG A 373 -22.37 6.12 18.70
CA ARG A 373 -23.07 7.39 18.45
C ARG A 373 -22.73 7.94 17.06
N MET A 374 -21.47 7.86 16.63
CA MET A 374 -21.03 8.25 15.30
C MET A 374 -21.65 7.34 14.23
N GLU A 375 -21.64 6.04 14.46
CA GLU A 375 -22.20 5.04 13.56
C GLU A 375 -23.71 5.24 13.37
N ARG A 376 -24.47 5.40 14.46
CA ARG A 376 -25.91 5.69 14.40
C ARG A 376 -26.23 7.05 13.78
N LYS A 377 -25.30 8.01 13.85
CA LYS A 377 -25.48 9.31 13.20
C LYS A 377 -25.44 9.20 11.68
N VAL A 378 -24.61 8.31 11.14
CA VAL A 378 -24.47 8.06 9.70
C VAL A 378 -25.51 7.06 9.20
N MET A 379 -25.67 5.93 9.91
CA MET A 379 -26.47 4.78 9.47
C MET A 379 -27.92 4.79 9.98
N GLY A 380 -28.24 5.68 10.93
CA GLY A 380 -29.55 5.74 11.58
C GLY A 380 -29.57 5.12 12.98
N VAL A 381 -30.56 5.51 13.77
CA VAL A 381 -30.66 5.20 15.22
C VAL A 381 -30.73 3.71 15.55
N CYS A 382 -31.24 2.90 14.62
CA CYS A 382 -31.38 1.44 14.79
C CYS A 382 -30.12 0.66 14.41
N TYR A 383 -29.08 1.33 13.91
CA TYR A 383 -27.86 0.64 13.49
C TYR A 383 -27.06 0.11 14.69
N ASP A 384 -26.62 -1.14 14.55
CA ASP A 384 -25.72 -1.81 15.48
C ASP A 384 -24.54 -2.39 14.69
N ALA A 385 -23.37 -1.82 14.90
CA ALA A 385 -22.16 -2.22 14.19
C ALA A 385 -21.70 -3.64 14.52
N HIS A 386 -21.95 -4.14 15.74
CA HIS A 386 -21.58 -5.51 16.10
C HIS A 386 -22.44 -6.52 15.32
N VAL A 387 -23.74 -6.28 15.23
CA VAL A 387 -24.66 -7.09 14.42
C VAL A 387 -24.30 -6.99 12.94
N ALA A 388 -23.88 -5.81 12.47
CA ALA A 388 -23.38 -5.62 11.11
C ALA A 388 -21.98 -6.25 10.86
N GLY A 389 -21.39 -6.91 11.85
CA GLY A 389 -20.17 -7.69 11.72
C GLY A 389 -18.87 -6.93 11.98
N LYS A 390 -18.89 -5.77 12.67
CA LYS A 390 -17.68 -4.95 12.96
C LYS A 390 -16.52 -5.78 13.52
N GLY A 391 -16.82 -6.70 14.46
CA GLY A 391 -15.82 -7.56 15.10
C GLY A 391 -15.40 -8.79 14.29
N GLN A 392 -16.08 -9.11 13.18
CA GLN A 392 -15.74 -10.24 12.30
C GLN A 392 -14.83 -9.81 11.14
N GLN A 393 -14.72 -8.51 10.89
CA GLN A 393 -13.88 -7.99 9.83
C GLN A 393 -12.41 -8.10 10.22
N LYS A 394 -11.59 -8.58 9.29
CA LYS A 394 -10.14 -8.61 9.44
C LYS A 394 -9.60 -7.17 9.55
N ASP A 395 -8.70 -6.94 10.50
CA ASP A 395 -7.94 -5.70 10.56
C ASP A 395 -6.97 -5.63 9.38
N SER A 396 -6.79 -4.44 8.84
CA SER A 396 -5.83 -4.23 7.76
C SER A 396 -4.42 -4.27 8.26
N LEU A 397 -3.48 -4.63 7.39
CA LEU A 397 -2.08 -4.69 7.76
C LEU A 397 -1.53 -3.38 8.31
N TRP A 398 -1.94 -2.23 7.74
CA TRP A 398 -1.52 -0.92 8.23
C TRP A 398 -1.84 -0.75 9.73
N PHE A 399 -2.99 -1.25 10.19
CA PHE A 399 -3.39 -1.15 11.59
C PHE A 399 -2.52 -2.03 12.48
N HIS A 400 -2.25 -3.26 12.03
CA HIS A 400 -1.36 -4.17 12.74
C HIS A 400 0.03 -3.57 12.92
N TYR A 401 0.62 -3.02 11.85
CA TYR A 401 1.96 -2.46 11.85
C TYR A 401 2.13 -1.21 12.71
N ASN A 402 1.07 -0.43 12.89
CA ASN A 402 1.16 0.82 13.63
C ASN A 402 0.64 0.70 15.07
N TYR A 403 -0.21 -0.27 15.40
CA TYR A 403 -0.90 -0.28 16.72
C TYR A 403 -0.89 -1.62 17.47
N LYS A 404 -0.57 -2.76 16.84
CA LYS A 404 -0.65 -4.07 17.52
C LYS A 404 0.68 -4.71 17.88
N VAL A 405 1.79 -4.31 17.24
CA VAL A 405 3.11 -4.93 17.49
C VAL A 405 3.57 -4.71 18.95
N ASP A 406 3.18 -3.61 19.59
CA ASP A 406 3.55 -3.30 20.98
C ASP A 406 2.68 -3.96 22.06
N LEU A 407 1.49 -4.48 21.71
CA LEU A 407 0.61 -5.11 22.70
C LEU A 407 0.99 -6.56 23.02
N LEU A 408 1.88 -7.17 22.23
CA LEU A 408 2.38 -8.54 22.44
C LEU A 408 3.68 -8.59 23.27
N THR A 409 4.28 -7.44 23.61
CA THR A 409 5.48 -7.37 24.46
C THR A 409 5.19 -7.12 25.94
N TRP A 410 3.92 -7.10 26.35
CA TRP A 410 3.54 -7.11 27.76
C TRP A 410 3.55 -8.55 28.27
N PRO A 411 4.43 -8.92 29.23
CA PRO A 411 4.44 -10.26 29.78
C PRO A 411 3.11 -10.54 30.47
N CYS A 412 2.52 -11.71 30.17
CA CYS A 412 1.44 -12.29 30.96
C CYS A 412 1.88 -12.53 32.41
#